data_AF-A0A942BSZ0-F1
#
_entry.id   AF-A0A942BSZ0-F1
#
_cell.length_a   1.000
_cell.length_b   1.000
_cell.length_c   1.000
_cell.angle_alpha   90.00
_cell.angle_beta   90.00
_cell.angle_gamma   90.00
#
_symmetry.space_group_name_H-M   'P 1'
#
loop_
_entity.id
_entity.type
_entity.pdbx_description
1 polymer ?
#
loop_
_entity_poly.entity_id
_entity_poly.type
_entity_poly.pdbx_seq_one_letter_code
_entity_poly.pdbx_strand_id
1 'polypeptide(L)'
;MRLPALCVLLAAAPVAAQGFSLTASSTRVEAGQSVELDWSIPGQGPLRLEPGGLRMPRQGRLIVKPLATTTYQLSEEGLQAPPVAQILITVIPPAVQVPEVCAFEPSASTVLPGEPVVLRWQCNGAAKVRLEPGGLELDGKSEVTVTPMESTKYTLSVYNALGGASKSVEVKVLSTPVKGAPAATCAFDADKKFCYPGDPVTLTWDCAGNAKVRLYPGGLELDGKGSVTITPAATTVYTLSVSNAAGGSSRSLEITVVPRPKADAPRDPVALFRDAQLDEAIHAGEGARAKLPKDAWTLRLVVSGRREGLKSLAINGGAAAKDFMVLPFIRKDGFRWWQACWGSFPSHAAAKRAIRALPPSVLKAFGRPMPFQAHDLPGAPKD
;
A
#
# COMPACT_ATOMS: atom_id res chain seq x y z
N MET A 1 -41.09 -13.69 -73.70
CA MET A 1 -40.74 -14.61 -72.60
C MET A 1 -39.30 -15.05 -72.80
N ARG A 2 -38.34 -14.36 -72.16
CA ARG A 2 -36.91 -14.72 -72.20
C ARG A 2 -36.35 -14.46 -70.80
N LEU A 3 -36.08 -15.54 -70.08
CA LEU A 3 -35.31 -15.52 -68.84
C LEU A 3 -33.87 -15.08 -69.15
N PRO A 4 -33.25 -14.17 -68.39
CA PRO A 4 -31.81 -13.99 -68.46
C PRO A 4 -31.14 -15.13 -67.69
N ALA A 5 -30.09 -15.65 -68.33
CA ALA A 5 -29.33 -16.82 -67.94
C ALA A 5 -28.62 -16.65 -66.59
N LEU A 6 -28.59 -17.76 -65.84
CA LEU A 6 -27.73 -17.99 -64.69
C LEU A 6 -26.27 -17.89 -65.15
N CYS A 7 -25.61 -16.77 -64.85
CA CYS A 7 -24.17 -16.65 -65.08
C CYS A 7 -23.47 -17.22 -63.83
N VAL A 8 -22.97 -18.46 -63.96
CA VAL A 8 -22.09 -19.08 -62.97
C VAL A 8 -20.78 -18.28 -62.96
N LEU A 9 -20.65 -17.36 -62.01
CA LEU A 9 -19.35 -16.82 -61.64
C LEU A 9 -18.58 -17.94 -60.94
N LEU A 10 -17.71 -18.63 -61.69
CA LEU A 10 -16.58 -19.32 -61.11
C LEU A 10 -15.77 -18.28 -60.34
N ALA A 11 -15.96 -18.23 -59.03
CA ALA A 11 -14.97 -17.63 -58.14
C ALA A 11 -13.75 -18.55 -58.20
N ALA A 12 -12.80 -18.22 -59.07
CA ALA A 12 -11.47 -18.82 -59.02
C ALA A 12 -10.93 -18.58 -57.61
N ALA A 13 -10.72 -19.66 -56.86
CA ALA A 13 -10.02 -19.57 -55.58
C ALA A 13 -8.67 -18.89 -55.86
N PRO A 14 -8.31 -17.82 -55.11
CA PRO A 14 -6.99 -17.24 -55.27
C PRO A 14 -5.99 -18.34 -54.97
N VAL A 15 -5.18 -18.68 -55.97
CA VAL A 15 -3.98 -19.50 -55.80
C VAL A 15 -3.20 -18.86 -54.67
N ALA A 16 -3.07 -19.57 -53.54
CA ALA A 16 -2.37 -19.08 -52.37
C ALA A 16 -0.94 -18.73 -52.80
N ALA A 17 -0.61 -17.44 -52.76
CA ALA A 17 0.78 -17.02 -52.82
C ALA A 17 1.52 -17.76 -51.70
N GLN A 18 2.60 -18.48 -52.04
CA GLN A 18 3.48 -19.16 -51.09
C GLN A 18 4.29 -18.14 -50.28
N GLY A 19 3.60 -17.25 -49.57
CA GLY A 19 4.14 -16.22 -48.70
C GLY A 19 3.88 -16.55 -47.24
N PHE A 20 4.75 -16.05 -46.37
CA PHE A 20 4.60 -16.10 -44.93
C PHE A 20 3.24 -15.51 -44.52
N SER A 21 2.38 -16.28 -43.86
CA SER A 21 1.12 -15.79 -43.31
C SER A 21 1.07 -16.00 -41.80
N LEU A 22 0.70 -14.94 -41.08
CA LEU A 22 0.27 -14.98 -39.67
C LEU A 22 -0.93 -14.04 -39.56
N THR A 23 -2.06 -14.60 -39.18
CA THR A 23 -3.36 -13.93 -39.12
C THR A 23 -4.00 -14.16 -37.76
N ALA A 24 -4.95 -13.29 -37.40
CA ALA A 24 -5.72 -13.42 -36.19
C ALA A 24 -7.21 -13.28 -36.50
N SER A 25 -8.06 -14.01 -35.78
CA SER A 25 -9.52 -13.89 -35.88
C SER A 25 -10.02 -12.49 -35.53
N SER A 26 -9.32 -11.77 -34.66
CA SER A 26 -9.47 -10.33 -34.42
C SER A 26 -8.15 -9.72 -33.98
N THR A 27 -7.88 -8.50 -34.43
CA THR A 27 -6.71 -7.70 -34.00
C THR A 27 -7.06 -6.69 -32.90
N ARG A 28 -8.34 -6.59 -32.51
CA ARG A 28 -8.82 -5.68 -31.47
C ARG A 28 -9.85 -6.40 -30.58
N VAL A 29 -9.54 -6.55 -29.29
CA VAL A 29 -10.33 -7.37 -28.34
C VAL A 29 -10.35 -6.79 -26.94
N GLU A 30 -11.30 -7.20 -26.10
CA GLU A 30 -11.28 -6.90 -24.66
C GLU A 30 -10.26 -7.79 -23.91
N ALA A 31 -9.85 -7.36 -22.71
CA ALA A 31 -8.87 -8.11 -21.92
C ALA A 31 -9.36 -9.52 -21.60
N GLY A 32 -8.57 -10.53 -21.92
CA GLY A 32 -8.88 -11.95 -21.67
C GLY A 32 -9.82 -12.60 -22.69
N GLN A 33 -10.29 -11.85 -23.69
CA GLN A 33 -11.08 -12.40 -24.81
C GLN A 33 -10.20 -13.32 -25.67
N SER A 34 -10.78 -14.42 -26.14
CA SER A 34 -10.09 -15.39 -27.00
C SER A 34 -9.83 -14.83 -28.40
N VAL A 35 -8.60 -14.97 -28.87
CA VAL A 35 -8.17 -14.70 -30.25
C VAL A 35 -7.55 -15.97 -30.82
N GLU A 36 -7.98 -16.39 -32.01
CA GLU A 36 -7.35 -17.49 -32.73
C GLU A 36 -6.27 -16.92 -33.66
N LEU A 37 -5.03 -17.33 -33.45
CA LEU A 37 -3.91 -17.11 -34.36
C LEU A 37 -3.86 -18.28 -35.35
N ASP A 38 -3.76 -17.98 -36.65
CA ASP A 38 -3.56 -18.97 -37.73
C ASP A 38 -2.33 -18.54 -38.54
N TRP A 39 -1.40 -19.47 -38.77
CA TRP A 39 -0.17 -19.20 -39.51
C TRP A 39 0.20 -20.31 -40.50
N SER A 40 0.88 -19.92 -41.57
CA SER A 40 1.55 -20.79 -42.53
C SER A 40 2.85 -20.14 -42.98
N ILE A 41 3.97 -20.66 -42.49
CA ILE A 41 5.31 -20.11 -42.72
C ILE A 41 6.15 -21.15 -43.48
N PRO A 42 6.60 -20.87 -44.72
CA PRO A 42 7.54 -21.73 -45.42
C PRO A 42 8.87 -21.90 -44.66
N GLY A 43 9.58 -23.00 -44.88
CA GLY A 43 10.91 -23.25 -44.31
C GLY A 43 11.07 -24.62 -43.65
N GLN A 44 12.22 -24.85 -43.04
CA GLN A 44 12.60 -26.12 -42.41
C GLN A 44 12.85 -25.94 -40.91
N GLY A 45 12.42 -26.89 -40.07
CA GLY A 45 12.54 -26.81 -38.62
C GLY A 45 11.36 -26.10 -37.92
N PRO A 46 11.37 -26.03 -36.58
CA PRO A 46 10.28 -25.44 -35.79
C PRO A 46 10.35 -23.91 -35.72
N LEU A 47 9.21 -23.28 -35.41
CA LEU A 47 9.11 -21.86 -35.08
C LEU A 47 9.07 -21.67 -33.56
N ARG A 48 9.42 -20.47 -33.11
CA ARG A 48 9.24 -20.01 -31.73
C ARG A 48 8.25 -18.84 -31.72
N LEU A 49 7.18 -18.97 -30.94
CA LEU A 49 6.21 -17.92 -30.69
C LEU A 49 6.57 -17.14 -29.43
N GLU A 50 6.71 -15.83 -29.57
CA GLU A 50 6.78 -14.88 -28.46
C GLU A 50 5.52 -14.01 -28.42
N PRO A 51 5.05 -13.56 -27.23
CA PRO A 51 5.54 -13.96 -25.92
C PRO A 51 5.18 -15.41 -25.57
N GLY A 52 5.99 -16.03 -24.71
CA GLY A 52 5.75 -17.35 -24.14
C GLY A 52 6.74 -18.43 -24.59
N GLY A 53 7.64 -18.09 -25.52
CA GLY A 53 8.70 -18.97 -26.01
C GLY A 53 8.22 -20.34 -26.51
N LEU A 54 6.97 -20.41 -27.00
CA LEU A 54 6.35 -21.69 -27.32
C LEU A 54 6.87 -22.21 -28.67
N ARG A 55 7.20 -23.49 -28.73
CA ARG A 55 7.65 -24.15 -29.96
C ARG A 55 6.45 -24.53 -30.82
N MET A 56 6.41 -24.02 -32.05
CA MET A 56 5.29 -24.14 -32.98
C MET A 56 5.67 -24.90 -34.26
N PRO A 57 4.73 -25.66 -34.86
CA PRO A 57 4.88 -26.17 -36.21
C PRO A 57 4.89 -25.02 -37.24
N ARG A 58 5.27 -25.32 -38.49
CA ARG A 58 5.30 -24.35 -39.60
C ARG A 58 3.91 -23.89 -40.06
N GLN A 59 2.89 -24.70 -39.78
CA GLN A 59 1.49 -24.36 -40.00
C GLN A 59 0.67 -24.81 -38.79
N GLY A 60 -0.27 -23.97 -38.35
CA GLY A 60 -1.09 -24.31 -37.19
C GLY A 60 -2.04 -23.21 -36.77
N ARG A 61 -2.80 -23.52 -35.71
CA ARG A 61 -3.72 -22.61 -35.05
C ARG A 61 -3.48 -22.62 -33.54
N LEU A 62 -3.62 -21.46 -32.91
CA LEU A 62 -3.47 -21.30 -31.46
C LEU A 62 -4.47 -20.27 -30.93
N ILE A 63 -5.23 -20.64 -29.90
CA ILE A 63 -6.09 -19.70 -29.18
C ILE A 63 -5.27 -19.04 -28.07
N VAL A 64 -5.24 -17.71 -28.07
CA VAL A 64 -4.59 -16.88 -27.06
C VAL A 64 -5.62 -15.99 -26.35
N LYS A 65 -5.33 -15.58 -25.11
CA LYS A 65 -6.19 -14.69 -24.30
C LYS A 65 -5.37 -13.53 -23.73
N PRO A 66 -5.04 -12.51 -24.54
CA PRO A 66 -4.19 -11.42 -24.10
C PRO A 66 -4.91 -10.56 -23.04
N LEU A 67 -4.23 -10.28 -21.92
CA LEU A 67 -4.71 -9.35 -20.88
C LEU A 67 -4.26 -7.91 -21.12
N ALA A 68 -3.23 -7.71 -21.96
CA ALA A 68 -2.71 -6.42 -22.37
C ALA A 68 -2.37 -6.45 -23.86
N THR A 69 -2.24 -5.27 -24.48
CA THR A 69 -1.81 -5.15 -25.88
C THR A 69 -0.50 -5.90 -26.08
N THR A 70 -0.54 -6.92 -26.95
CA THR A 70 0.52 -7.91 -27.09
C THR A 70 0.88 -8.08 -28.56
N THR A 71 2.17 -7.98 -28.87
CA THR A 71 2.71 -8.34 -30.18
C THR A 71 3.12 -9.80 -30.15
N TYR A 72 2.46 -10.63 -30.96
CA TYR A 72 2.86 -12.02 -31.18
C TYR A 72 3.86 -12.09 -32.32
N GLN A 73 4.99 -12.74 -32.10
CA GLN A 73 6.10 -12.84 -33.05
C GLN A 73 6.48 -14.30 -33.25
N LEU A 74 6.55 -14.74 -34.51
CA LEU A 74 7.10 -16.04 -34.89
C LEU A 74 8.53 -15.82 -35.40
N SER A 75 9.48 -16.54 -34.82
CA SER A 75 10.89 -16.55 -35.23
C SER A 75 11.34 -17.97 -35.52
N GLU A 76 12.35 -18.13 -36.38
CA GLU A 76 13.00 -19.43 -36.53
C GLU A 76 13.81 -19.76 -35.28
N GLU A 77 13.71 -21.00 -34.80
CA GLU A 77 14.42 -21.42 -33.59
C GLU A 77 15.95 -21.45 -33.83
N GLY A 78 16.72 -20.79 -32.97
CA GLY A 78 18.20 -20.83 -32.99
C GLY A 78 18.90 -19.75 -33.83
N LEU A 79 18.16 -18.93 -34.57
CA LEU A 79 18.73 -17.77 -35.29
C LEU A 79 18.52 -16.48 -34.48
N GLN A 80 19.58 -15.68 -34.30
CA GLN A 80 19.46 -14.26 -33.93
C GLN A 80 18.99 -13.43 -35.14
N ALA A 81 17.89 -13.84 -35.74
CA ALA A 81 17.25 -13.16 -36.87
C ALA A 81 16.01 -12.37 -36.40
N PRO A 82 15.59 -11.33 -37.13
CA PRO A 82 14.29 -10.71 -36.90
C PRO A 82 13.16 -11.74 -37.07
N PRO A 83 11.99 -11.53 -36.42
CA PRO A 83 10.86 -12.44 -36.55
C PRO A 83 10.42 -12.54 -38.02
N VAL A 84 10.12 -13.77 -38.46
CA VAL A 84 9.66 -14.07 -39.82
C VAL A 84 8.20 -13.65 -40.03
N ALA A 85 7.44 -13.53 -38.96
CA ALA A 85 6.10 -12.96 -38.97
C ALA A 85 5.76 -12.35 -37.60
N GLN A 86 4.94 -11.31 -37.59
CA GLN A 86 4.43 -10.73 -36.36
C GLN A 86 3.02 -10.16 -36.54
N ILE A 87 2.22 -10.18 -35.47
CA ILE A 87 0.89 -9.60 -35.42
C ILE A 87 0.65 -8.91 -34.09
N LEU A 88 0.13 -7.68 -34.13
CA LEU A 88 -0.23 -6.91 -32.95
C LEU A 88 -1.69 -7.14 -32.60
N ILE A 89 -1.95 -7.64 -31.39
CA ILE A 89 -3.31 -7.73 -30.84
C ILE A 89 -3.48 -6.58 -29.85
N THR A 90 -4.36 -5.64 -30.20
CA THR A 90 -4.66 -4.48 -29.36
C THR A 90 -5.76 -4.85 -28.37
N VAL A 91 -5.45 -4.76 -27.07
CA VAL A 91 -6.46 -4.93 -26.02
C VAL A 91 -7.12 -3.58 -25.76
N ILE A 92 -8.44 -3.51 -25.93
CA ILE A 92 -9.24 -2.34 -25.62
C ILE A 92 -9.34 -2.25 -24.10
N PRO A 93 -8.86 -1.16 -23.46
CA PRO A 93 -9.05 -0.97 -22.04
C PRO A 93 -10.54 -0.84 -21.71
N PRO A 94 -11.00 -1.32 -20.54
CA PRO A 94 -12.39 -1.18 -20.14
C PRO A 94 -12.79 0.31 -20.11
N ALA A 95 -14.01 0.61 -20.56
CA ALA A 95 -14.52 1.98 -20.57
C ALA A 95 -14.70 2.48 -19.13
N VAL A 96 -13.86 3.42 -18.71
CA VAL A 96 -14.03 4.12 -17.43
C VAL A 96 -15.11 5.19 -17.62
N GLN A 97 -16.13 5.20 -16.78
CA GLN A 97 -17.23 6.17 -16.84
C GLN A 97 -16.94 7.37 -15.93
N VAL A 98 -17.42 8.56 -16.30
CA VAL A 98 -17.33 9.74 -15.43
C VAL A 98 -18.19 9.48 -14.17
N PRO A 99 -17.70 9.81 -12.96
CA PRO A 99 -18.46 9.60 -11.73
C PRO A 99 -19.74 10.42 -11.71
N GLU A 100 -20.83 9.80 -11.28
CA GLU A 100 -22.13 10.44 -11.14
C GLU A 100 -22.82 10.02 -9.83
N VAL A 101 -23.50 10.96 -9.17
CA VAL A 101 -24.38 10.68 -8.03
C VAL A 101 -25.83 10.59 -8.52
N CYS A 102 -26.30 9.38 -8.80
CA CYS A 102 -27.65 9.12 -9.27
C CYS A 102 -28.70 9.47 -8.21
N ALA A 103 -28.49 9.03 -6.96
CA ALA A 103 -29.38 9.29 -5.83
C ALA A 103 -28.58 9.68 -4.59
N PHE A 104 -29.14 10.57 -3.77
CA PHE A 104 -28.62 10.90 -2.45
C PHE A 104 -29.78 11.41 -1.60
N GLU A 105 -30.20 10.64 -0.59
CA GLU A 105 -31.45 10.87 0.14
C GLU A 105 -31.27 10.51 1.63
N PRO A 106 -31.79 11.34 2.56
CA PRO A 106 -31.86 11.00 3.98
C PRO A 106 -33.11 10.17 4.31
N SER A 107 -33.03 9.30 5.31
CA SER A 107 -34.19 8.57 5.84
C SER A 107 -35.25 9.48 6.48
N ALA A 108 -34.83 10.66 6.94
CA ALA A 108 -35.69 11.72 7.47
C ALA A 108 -35.09 13.09 7.16
N SER A 109 -35.90 14.02 6.65
CA SER A 109 -35.50 15.40 6.35
C SER A 109 -35.63 16.34 7.56
N THR A 110 -36.31 15.90 8.62
CA THR A 110 -36.50 16.66 9.85
C THR A 110 -36.44 15.73 11.05
N VAL A 111 -35.62 16.06 12.03
CA VAL A 111 -35.35 15.23 13.22
C VAL A 111 -35.16 16.06 14.49
N LEU A 112 -35.25 15.45 15.66
CA LEU A 112 -34.82 16.06 16.92
C LEU A 112 -33.28 16.03 17.04
N PRO A 113 -32.67 16.89 17.89
CA PRO A 113 -31.22 16.91 18.08
C PRO A 113 -30.69 15.53 18.49
N GLY A 114 -29.71 15.03 17.74
CA GLY A 114 -29.09 13.74 18.00
C GLY A 114 -29.97 12.53 17.62
N GLU A 115 -31.05 12.69 16.87
CA GLU A 115 -31.72 11.53 16.26
C GLU A 115 -30.89 10.99 15.07
N PRO A 116 -30.81 9.66 14.90
CA PRO A 116 -30.07 9.05 13.82
C PRO A 116 -30.81 9.20 12.48
N VAL A 117 -30.09 9.62 11.45
CA VAL A 117 -30.55 9.70 10.06
C VAL A 117 -29.65 8.84 9.19
N VAL A 118 -30.24 7.93 8.42
CA VAL A 118 -29.50 7.13 7.43
C VAL A 118 -29.47 7.90 6.12
N LEU A 119 -28.30 8.34 5.69
CA LEU A 119 -28.08 8.88 4.35
C LEU A 119 -27.79 7.73 3.40
N ARG A 120 -28.56 7.61 2.32
CA ARG A 120 -28.42 6.58 1.28
C ARG A 120 -28.06 7.22 -0.04
N TRP A 121 -27.20 6.58 -0.81
CA TRP A 121 -26.85 7.05 -2.14
C TRP A 121 -26.66 5.91 -3.14
N GLN A 122 -26.79 6.28 -4.41
CA GLN A 122 -26.46 5.43 -5.55
C GLN A 122 -25.56 6.24 -6.48
N CYS A 123 -24.43 5.67 -6.85
CA CYS A 123 -23.44 6.31 -7.71
C CYS A 123 -23.03 5.38 -8.85
N ASN A 124 -22.61 5.96 -9.97
CA ASN A 124 -22.08 5.23 -11.11
C ASN A 124 -20.66 5.73 -11.43
N GLY A 125 -19.78 4.83 -11.90
CA GLY A 125 -18.39 5.17 -12.27
C GLY A 125 -17.49 5.67 -11.14
N ALA A 126 -17.97 5.78 -9.90
CA ALA A 126 -17.23 6.31 -8.76
C ALA A 126 -16.20 5.30 -8.24
N ALA A 127 -14.94 5.75 -8.09
CA ALA A 127 -13.89 4.98 -7.41
C ALA A 127 -13.74 5.38 -5.94
N LYS A 128 -14.05 6.64 -5.64
CA LYS A 128 -13.96 7.24 -4.30
C LYS A 128 -15.25 7.96 -3.93
N VAL A 129 -15.64 7.86 -2.66
CA VAL A 129 -16.83 8.51 -2.10
C VAL A 129 -16.45 9.26 -0.83
N ARG A 130 -16.77 10.56 -0.76
CA ARG A 130 -16.53 11.40 0.40
C ARG A 130 -17.80 12.11 0.84
N LEU A 131 -18.09 12.12 2.14
CA LEU A 131 -19.20 12.87 2.71
C LEU A 131 -18.69 14.02 3.58
N GLU A 132 -19.25 15.20 3.33
CA GLU A 132 -19.10 16.38 4.17
C GLU A 132 -20.45 16.79 4.80
N PRO A 133 -20.47 17.42 5.98
CA PRO A 133 -19.33 17.65 6.86
C PRO A 133 -18.81 16.35 7.51
N GLY A 134 -17.54 16.35 7.88
CA GLY A 134 -16.90 15.25 8.61
C GLY A 134 -15.79 14.53 7.84
N GLY A 135 -15.53 14.91 6.58
CA GLY A 135 -14.42 14.37 5.79
C GLY A 135 -14.45 12.85 5.64
N LEU A 136 -15.63 12.24 5.61
CA LEU A 136 -15.78 10.80 5.71
C LEU A 136 -15.51 10.12 4.37
N GLU A 137 -14.49 9.25 4.31
CA GLU A 137 -14.25 8.39 3.15
C GLU A 137 -15.10 7.11 3.26
N LEU A 138 -15.98 6.90 2.27
CA LEU A 138 -17.05 5.89 2.29
C LEU A 138 -16.99 4.99 1.05
N ASP A 139 -15.79 4.75 0.53
CA ASP A 139 -15.53 3.92 -0.64
C ASP A 139 -16.21 2.54 -0.52
N GLY A 140 -16.92 2.13 -1.57
CA GLY A 140 -17.62 0.84 -1.62
C GLY A 140 -18.89 0.76 -0.75
N LYS A 141 -19.30 1.85 -0.10
CA LYS A 141 -20.56 1.92 0.67
C LYS A 141 -21.66 2.62 -0.14
N SER A 142 -22.91 2.35 0.22
CA SER A 142 -24.12 2.98 -0.32
C SER A 142 -24.95 3.71 0.74
N GLU A 143 -24.53 3.66 2.00
CA GLU A 143 -25.22 4.31 3.10
C GLU A 143 -24.28 4.66 4.27
N VAL A 144 -24.66 5.66 5.07
CA VAL A 144 -24.05 5.98 6.35
C VAL A 144 -25.10 6.57 7.30
N THR A 145 -25.00 6.25 8.59
CA THR A 145 -25.84 6.85 9.63
C THR A 145 -25.13 8.06 10.23
N VAL A 146 -25.84 9.20 10.29
CA VAL A 146 -25.38 10.46 10.87
C VAL A 146 -26.34 10.93 11.96
N THR A 147 -25.87 11.74 12.91
CA THR A 147 -26.69 12.21 14.04
C THR A 147 -26.53 13.73 14.22
N PRO A 148 -27.24 14.55 13.41
CA PRO A 148 -27.09 15.99 13.44
C PRO A 148 -27.64 16.61 14.75
N MET A 149 -26.90 17.56 15.31
CA MET A 149 -27.33 18.35 16.48
C MET A 149 -28.00 19.67 16.08
N GLU A 150 -27.66 20.16 14.90
CA GLU A 150 -28.19 21.37 14.28
C GLU A 150 -28.53 21.05 12.84
N SER A 151 -29.37 21.88 12.21
CA SER A 151 -29.71 21.73 10.80
C SER A 151 -28.44 21.69 9.96
N THR A 152 -28.20 20.57 9.29
CA THR A 152 -26.92 20.27 8.64
C THR A 152 -27.14 19.96 7.17
N LYS A 153 -26.39 20.63 6.30
CA LYS A 153 -26.31 20.31 4.88
C LYS A 153 -25.21 19.29 4.63
N TYR A 154 -25.59 18.08 4.27
CA TYR A 154 -24.68 17.01 3.87
C TYR A 154 -24.38 17.10 2.38
N THR A 155 -23.12 16.92 1.99
CA THR A 155 -22.66 16.92 0.59
C THR A 155 -21.85 15.66 0.32
N LEU A 156 -22.38 14.81 -0.56
CA LEU A 156 -21.70 13.62 -1.06
C LEU A 156 -20.91 14.00 -2.31
N SER A 157 -19.62 13.71 -2.31
CA SER A 157 -18.71 13.91 -3.44
C SER A 157 -18.16 12.56 -3.90
N VAL A 158 -18.23 12.29 -5.20
CA VAL A 158 -17.68 11.08 -5.82
C VAL A 158 -16.67 11.44 -6.89
N TYR A 159 -15.60 10.68 -7.00
CA TYR A 159 -14.54 10.97 -7.97
C TYR A 159 -13.80 9.71 -8.43
N ASN A 160 -13.16 9.82 -9.59
CA ASN A 160 -12.23 8.85 -10.17
C ASN A 160 -11.18 9.60 -11.02
N ALA A 161 -10.38 8.88 -11.80
CA ALA A 161 -9.35 9.49 -12.64
C ALA A 161 -9.87 10.44 -13.75
N LEU A 162 -11.17 10.35 -14.10
CA LEU A 162 -11.81 11.16 -15.13
C LEU A 162 -12.49 12.43 -14.59
N GLY A 163 -12.61 12.58 -13.26
CA GLY A 163 -13.22 13.77 -12.65
C GLY A 163 -14.02 13.45 -11.39
N GLY A 164 -14.96 14.33 -11.05
CA GLY A 164 -15.84 14.13 -9.89
C GLY A 164 -17.17 14.85 -10.02
N ALA A 165 -18.13 14.39 -9.22
CA ALA A 165 -19.48 14.93 -9.11
C ALA A 165 -19.87 15.04 -7.63
N SER A 166 -20.83 15.91 -7.32
CA SER A 166 -21.35 16.03 -5.96
C SER A 166 -22.85 16.31 -5.92
N LYS A 167 -23.49 15.92 -4.81
CA LYS A 167 -24.91 16.17 -4.53
C LYS A 167 -25.08 16.48 -3.05
N SER A 168 -26.01 17.37 -2.70
CA SER A 168 -26.26 17.74 -1.30
C SER A 168 -27.70 17.46 -0.89
N VAL A 169 -27.89 17.13 0.39
CA VAL A 169 -29.19 17.06 1.05
C VAL A 169 -29.13 17.82 2.37
N GLU A 170 -30.25 18.37 2.80
CA GLU A 170 -30.35 19.08 4.08
C GLU A 170 -31.20 18.27 5.06
N VAL A 171 -30.70 18.12 6.29
CA VAL A 171 -31.44 17.54 7.41
C VAL A 171 -31.69 18.66 8.41
N LYS A 172 -32.96 19.00 8.60
CA LYS A 172 -33.38 20.05 9.54
C LYS A 172 -33.49 19.48 10.96
N VAL A 173 -32.91 20.16 11.93
CA VAL A 173 -33.03 19.77 13.34
C VAL A 173 -34.05 20.67 14.04
N LEU A 174 -35.06 20.07 14.65
CA LEU A 174 -36.08 20.77 15.42
C LEU A 174 -35.55 21.07 16.83
N SER A 175 -35.14 22.31 17.07
CA SER A 175 -34.81 22.78 18.41
C SER A 175 -36.09 23.01 19.23
N THR A 176 -36.40 22.10 20.16
CA THR A 176 -37.40 22.36 21.20
C THR A 176 -36.79 23.23 22.30
N PRO A 177 -37.43 24.34 22.73
CA PRO A 177 -36.97 25.11 23.88
C PRO A 177 -37.24 24.32 25.16
N VAL A 178 -36.37 23.37 25.49
CA VAL A 178 -36.41 22.63 26.75
C VAL A 178 -35.64 23.42 27.81
N LYS A 179 -36.26 23.62 28.97
CA LYS A 179 -35.65 24.28 30.12
C LYS A 179 -34.59 23.34 30.72
N GLY A 180 -33.32 23.49 30.31
CA GLY A 180 -32.20 22.68 30.79
C GLY A 180 -30.89 23.09 30.13
N ALA A 181 -29.75 22.76 30.75
CA ALA A 181 -28.45 22.99 30.12
C ALA A 181 -28.20 21.93 29.01
N PRO A 182 -27.69 22.32 27.83
CA PRO A 182 -27.30 21.37 26.79
C PRO A 182 -26.21 20.42 27.32
N ALA A 183 -26.13 19.22 26.75
CA ALA A 183 -25.07 18.27 27.10
C ALA A 183 -23.69 18.90 26.80
N ALA A 184 -22.91 19.13 27.85
CA ALA A 184 -21.64 19.85 27.76
C ALA A 184 -20.42 18.93 27.92
N THR A 185 -19.33 19.41 27.34
CA THR A 185 -18.14 18.73 26.84
C THR A 185 -17.61 17.56 27.65
N CYS A 186 -17.29 16.48 26.91
CA CYS A 186 -16.60 15.32 27.43
C CYS A 186 -15.07 15.47 27.42
N ALA A 187 -14.39 14.90 28.42
CA ALA A 187 -13.03 14.42 28.16
C ALA A 187 -13.13 13.35 27.07
N PHE A 188 -12.33 13.42 26.01
CA PHE A 188 -12.25 12.38 24.97
C PHE A 188 -10.79 12.19 24.62
N ASP A 189 -10.26 11.01 24.95
CA ASP A 189 -8.85 10.68 24.77
C ASP A 189 -8.66 9.20 24.46
N ALA A 190 -7.45 8.83 24.04
CA ALA A 190 -7.05 7.46 23.76
C ALA A 190 -5.82 7.07 24.59
N ASP A 191 -5.70 5.79 24.92
CA ASP A 191 -4.47 5.24 25.50
C ASP A 191 -3.25 5.41 24.56
N LYS A 192 -3.50 5.40 23.24
CA LYS A 192 -2.48 5.56 22.19
C LYS A 192 -3.01 6.41 21.04
N LYS A 193 -2.22 7.38 20.58
CA LYS A 193 -2.50 8.17 19.35
C LYS A 193 -1.83 7.61 18.09
N PHE A 194 -0.89 6.68 18.29
CA PHE A 194 -0.17 5.97 17.23
C PHE A 194 -0.28 4.47 17.45
N CYS A 195 -0.58 3.72 16.40
CA CYS A 195 -0.67 2.26 16.47
C CYS A 195 -0.31 1.62 15.13
N TYR A 196 -0.09 0.31 15.11
CA TYR A 196 0.03 -0.44 13.87
C TYR A 196 -1.35 -0.95 13.39
N PRO A 197 -1.50 -1.29 12.10
CA PRO A 197 -2.76 -1.83 11.59
C PRO A 197 -3.26 -3.01 12.43
N GLY A 198 -4.49 -2.87 12.93
CA GLY A 198 -5.18 -3.88 13.73
C GLY A 198 -4.78 -3.94 15.20
N ASP A 199 -3.86 -3.10 15.67
CA ASP A 199 -3.57 -3.00 17.11
C ASP A 199 -4.79 -2.44 17.86
N PRO A 200 -5.09 -2.96 19.07
CA PRO A 200 -6.15 -2.42 19.89
C PRO A 200 -5.75 -1.05 20.48
N VAL A 201 -6.66 -0.09 20.34
CA VAL A 201 -6.62 1.24 20.95
C VAL A 201 -7.89 1.40 21.80
N THR A 202 -7.74 1.88 23.03
CA THR A 202 -8.87 2.12 23.94
C THR A 202 -9.17 3.61 23.98
N LEU A 203 -10.36 3.97 23.50
CA LEU A 203 -10.91 5.32 23.61
C LEU A 203 -11.64 5.44 24.94
N THR A 204 -11.52 6.60 25.59
CA THR A 204 -12.15 6.90 26.88
C THR A 204 -12.87 8.23 26.81
N TRP A 205 -14.03 8.31 27.46
CA TRP A 205 -14.74 9.57 27.60
C TRP A 205 -15.46 9.72 28.94
N ASP A 206 -15.62 10.98 29.34
CA ASP A 206 -16.35 11.37 30.55
C ASP A 206 -17.26 12.54 30.22
N CYS A 207 -18.57 12.31 30.20
CA CYS A 207 -19.59 13.27 29.76
C CYS A 207 -20.56 13.63 30.90
N ALA A 208 -21.05 14.88 30.91
CA ALA A 208 -22.02 15.36 31.91
C ALA A 208 -23.44 15.51 31.33
N GLY A 209 -24.48 15.45 32.19
CA GLY A 209 -25.84 15.91 31.86
C GLY A 209 -26.82 14.87 31.27
N ASN A 210 -26.74 13.60 31.68
CA ASN A 210 -27.60 12.50 31.18
C ASN A 210 -27.61 12.42 29.64
N ALA A 211 -26.41 12.46 29.05
CA ALA A 211 -26.22 12.54 27.62
C ALA A 211 -26.19 11.16 26.96
N LYS A 212 -26.82 11.03 25.79
CA LYS A 212 -26.55 9.93 24.87
C LYS A 212 -25.22 10.19 24.18
N VAL A 213 -24.32 9.21 24.22
CA VAL A 213 -23.00 9.29 23.61
C VAL A 213 -22.98 8.44 22.34
N ARG A 214 -22.38 8.95 21.27
CA ARG A 214 -22.14 8.18 20.05
C ARG A 214 -20.73 8.35 19.55
N LEU A 215 -20.12 7.23 19.15
CA LEU A 215 -18.79 7.21 18.55
C LEU A 215 -18.88 6.91 17.05
N TYR A 216 -18.21 7.75 16.27
CA TYR A 216 -18.00 7.57 14.84
C TYR A 216 -16.50 7.46 14.53
N PRO A 217 -16.05 6.63 13.56
CA PRO A 217 -16.82 5.61 12.83
C PRO A 217 -17.23 4.44 13.72
N GLY A 218 -18.28 3.72 13.31
CA GLY A 218 -18.80 2.53 14.02
C GLY A 218 -20.24 2.69 14.53
N GLY A 219 -20.71 3.92 14.73
CA GLY A 219 -22.11 4.19 15.06
C GLY A 219 -22.56 3.62 16.40
N LEU A 220 -21.61 3.38 17.31
CA LEU A 220 -21.89 2.74 18.59
C LEU A 220 -22.62 3.73 19.50
N GLU A 221 -23.82 3.36 19.95
CA GLU A 221 -24.56 4.08 21.01
C GLU A 221 -24.02 3.64 22.37
N LEU A 222 -23.65 4.63 23.17
CA LEU A 222 -22.95 4.46 24.43
C LEU A 222 -23.58 5.36 25.49
N ASP A 223 -23.49 4.92 26.74
CA ASP A 223 -23.95 5.69 27.88
C ASP A 223 -22.81 6.54 28.46
N GLY A 224 -23.14 7.77 28.89
CA GLY A 224 -22.36 8.56 29.87
C GLY A 224 -20.84 8.39 29.85
N LYS A 225 -20.22 8.14 31.01
CA LYS A 225 -18.77 7.87 31.14
C LYS A 225 -18.48 6.45 30.67
N GLY A 226 -17.49 6.25 29.83
CA GLY A 226 -17.19 4.92 29.30
C GLY A 226 -15.85 4.80 28.60
N SER A 227 -15.56 3.57 28.19
CA SER A 227 -14.44 3.25 27.32
C SER A 227 -14.86 2.25 26.26
N VAL A 228 -14.20 2.27 25.10
CA VAL A 228 -14.36 1.26 24.06
C VAL A 228 -13.03 0.95 23.42
N THR A 229 -12.79 -0.33 23.16
CA THR A 229 -11.62 -0.79 22.40
C THR A 229 -11.95 -0.88 20.92
N ILE A 230 -11.15 -0.22 20.10
CA ILE A 230 -11.21 -0.19 18.63
C ILE A 230 -9.95 -0.82 18.04
N THR A 231 -10.02 -1.26 16.78
CA THR A 231 -8.88 -1.83 16.03
C THR A 231 -8.75 -1.15 14.67
N PRO A 232 -8.16 0.08 14.61
CA PRO A 232 -8.02 0.80 13.35
C PRO A 232 -7.03 0.10 12.40
N ALA A 233 -7.42 -0.05 11.13
CA ALA A 233 -6.56 -0.60 10.08
C ALA A 233 -5.79 0.50 9.31
N ALA A 234 -6.29 1.73 9.34
CA ALA A 234 -5.71 2.91 8.70
C ALA A 234 -5.91 4.14 9.61
N THR A 235 -5.13 5.20 9.37
CA THR A 235 -5.25 6.47 10.12
C THR A 235 -6.69 6.95 10.05
N THR A 236 -7.32 7.10 11.22
CA THR A 236 -8.76 7.34 11.33
C THR A 236 -9.01 8.44 12.35
N VAL A 237 -9.86 9.41 11.99
CA VAL A 237 -10.38 10.42 12.91
C VAL A 237 -11.66 9.87 13.55
N TYR A 238 -11.63 9.69 14.87
CA TYR A 238 -12.78 9.31 15.66
C TYR A 238 -13.48 10.56 16.20
N THR A 239 -14.79 10.63 16.07
CA THR A 239 -15.62 11.74 16.56
C THR A 239 -16.63 11.21 17.56
N LEU A 240 -16.56 11.73 18.78
CA LEU A 240 -17.52 11.47 19.85
C LEU A 240 -18.56 12.60 19.87
N SER A 241 -19.84 12.26 19.81
CA SER A 241 -20.95 13.21 19.87
C SER A 241 -21.81 12.94 21.09
N VAL A 242 -22.17 13.99 21.83
CA VAL A 242 -23.05 13.90 22.99
C VAL A 242 -24.27 14.79 22.86
N SER A 243 -25.42 14.27 23.28
CA SER A 243 -26.70 15.00 23.17
C SER A 243 -27.67 14.70 24.29
N ASN A 244 -28.49 15.71 24.59
CA ASN A 244 -29.74 15.59 25.31
C ASN A 244 -30.83 16.40 24.58
N ALA A 245 -32.06 16.41 25.12
CA ALA A 245 -33.19 17.14 24.53
C ALA A 245 -33.01 18.66 24.45
N ALA A 246 -32.00 19.22 25.13
CA ALA A 246 -31.67 20.65 25.11
C ALA A 246 -30.51 21.00 24.14
N GLY A 247 -29.87 20.01 23.50
CA GLY A 247 -28.76 20.19 22.57
C GLY A 247 -27.57 19.29 22.87
N GLY A 248 -26.45 19.53 22.18
CA GLY A 248 -25.28 18.66 22.25
C GLY A 248 -23.98 19.29 21.80
N SER A 249 -22.90 18.53 21.89
CA SER A 249 -21.56 18.91 21.43
C SER A 249 -20.82 17.70 20.86
N SER A 250 -19.77 17.92 20.07
CA SER A 250 -18.92 16.86 19.53
C SER A 250 -17.44 17.18 19.69
N ARG A 251 -16.61 16.13 19.71
CA ARG A 251 -15.15 16.23 19.80
C ARG A 251 -14.48 15.14 18.98
N SER A 252 -13.42 15.50 18.26
CA SER A 252 -12.68 14.57 17.42
C SER A 252 -11.28 14.28 17.97
N LEU A 253 -10.80 13.06 17.70
CA LEU A 253 -9.48 12.56 18.03
C LEU A 253 -8.93 11.76 16.85
N GLU A 254 -7.74 12.11 16.36
CA GLU A 254 -7.07 11.35 15.31
C GLU A 254 -6.22 10.23 15.90
N ILE A 255 -6.38 9.02 15.36
CA ILE A 255 -5.50 7.88 15.62
C ILE A 255 -4.71 7.61 14.34
N THR A 256 -3.40 7.84 14.39
CA THR A 256 -2.50 7.62 13.27
C THR A 256 -2.08 6.16 13.23
N VAL A 257 -2.38 5.48 12.12
CA VAL A 257 -1.91 4.11 11.88
C VAL A 257 -0.65 4.17 11.05
N VAL A 258 0.47 3.81 11.68
CA VAL A 258 1.76 3.72 11.01
C VAL A 258 1.91 2.31 10.42
N PRO A 259 2.38 2.15 9.17
CA PRO A 259 2.63 0.82 8.63
C PRO A 259 3.53 0.01 9.57
N ARG A 260 3.22 -1.27 9.78
CA ARG A 260 4.18 -2.15 10.45
C ARG A 260 5.47 -2.11 9.64
N PRO A 261 6.64 -1.92 10.28
CA PRO A 261 7.89 -2.32 9.67
C PRO A 261 7.67 -3.74 9.15
N LYS A 262 7.96 -4.00 7.87
CA LYS A 262 7.84 -5.36 7.32
C LYS A 262 8.76 -6.28 8.13
N ALA A 263 8.20 -6.97 9.11
CA ALA A 263 8.75 -8.23 9.58
C ALA A 263 8.64 -9.20 8.40
N ASP A 264 9.71 -9.94 8.11
CA ASP A 264 9.77 -11.03 7.13
C ASP A 264 10.16 -10.69 5.68
N ALA A 265 11.15 -9.82 5.51
CA ALA A 265 12.19 -10.17 4.54
C ALA A 265 13.51 -10.33 5.31
N PRO A 266 14.22 -11.47 5.20
CA PRO A 266 15.66 -11.44 5.44
C PRO A 266 16.26 -10.50 4.38
N ARG A 267 16.31 -9.21 4.69
CA ARG A 267 17.09 -8.27 3.89
C ARG A 267 18.53 -8.62 4.16
N ASP A 268 19.22 -9.04 3.09
CA ASP A 268 20.67 -9.17 3.05
C ASP A 268 21.29 -7.98 3.81
N PRO A 269 21.92 -8.17 4.98
CA PRO A 269 22.47 -7.05 5.75
C PRO A 269 23.50 -6.26 4.94
N VAL A 270 24.11 -6.88 3.93
CA VAL A 270 25.01 -6.22 2.98
C VAL A 270 24.23 -5.30 2.03
N ALA A 271 23.00 -5.64 1.64
CA ALA A 271 22.13 -4.76 0.84
C ALA A 271 21.74 -3.50 1.61
N LEU A 272 21.38 -3.62 2.91
CA LEU A 272 21.11 -2.46 3.77
C LEU A 272 22.28 -1.46 3.76
N PHE A 273 23.50 -1.97 3.74
CA PHE A 273 24.71 -1.16 3.71
C PHE A 273 25.00 -0.56 2.34
N ARG A 274 24.85 -1.35 1.26
CA ARG A 274 25.04 -0.90 -0.13
C ARG A 274 24.07 0.22 -0.51
N ASP A 275 22.83 0.11 -0.03
CA ASP A 275 21.75 1.06 -0.33
C ASP A 275 21.69 2.22 0.69
N ALA A 276 22.59 2.21 1.68
CA ALA A 276 22.69 3.21 2.74
C ALA A 276 21.39 3.41 3.54
N GLN A 277 20.68 2.31 3.81
CA GLN A 277 19.44 2.28 4.60
C GLN A 277 19.75 2.33 6.12
N LEU A 278 20.14 3.51 6.62
CA LEU A 278 20.65 3.64 7.99
C LEU A 278 19.65 3.25 9.09
N ASP A 279 18.41 3.71 8.98
CA ASP A 279 17.41 3.48 10.03
C ASP A 279 17.09 1.98 10.18
N GLU A 280 17.02 1.27 9.06
CA GLU A 280 16.83 -0.18 9.03
C GLU A 280 18.07 -0.94 9.50
N ALA A 281 19.27 -0.49 9.10
CA ALA A 281 20.53 -1.07 9.56
C ALA A 281 20.70 -0.94 11.08
N ILE A 282 20.27 0.20 11.66
CA ILE A 282 20.23 0.42 13.11
C ILE A 282 19.27 -0.56 13.77
N HIS A 283 18.04 -0.66 13.27
CA HIS A 283 17.04 -1.56 13.84
C HIS A 283 17.49 -3.03 13.81
N ALA A 284 18.05 -3.48 12.68
CA ALA A 284 18.61 -4.82 12.55
C ALA A 284 19.80 -5.06 13.49
N GLY A 285 20.69 -4.08 13.61
CA GLY A 285 21.84 -4.16 14.52
C GLY A 285 21.45 -4.18 15.99
N GLU A 286 20.43 -3.42 16.39
CA GLU A 286 19.86 -3.45 17.75
C GLU A 286 19.24 -4.83 18.06
N GLY A 287 18.48 -5.39 17.11
CA GLY A 287 17.95 -6.74 17.22
C GLY A 287 19.04 -7.82 17.30
N ALA A 288 20.15 -7.65 16.59
CA ALA A 288 21.32 -8.53 16.69
C ALA A 288 22.03 -8.39 18.03
N ARG A 289 22.24 -7.15 18.52
CA ARG A 289 22.85 -6.86 19.83
C ARG A 289 22.04 -7.45 20.97
N ALA A 290 20.71 -7.34 20.92
CA ALA A 290 19.81 -7.87 21.96
C ALA A 290 19.92 -9.40 22.13
N LYS A 291 20.36 -10.12 21.09
CA LYS A 291 20.57 -11.58 21.12
C LYS A 291 21.94 -11.98 21.67
N LEU A 292 22.86 -11.03 21.91
CA LEU A 292 24.19 -11.32 22.43
C LEU A 292 24.16 -11.58 23.94
N PRO A 293 25.05 -12.45 24.47
CA PRO A 293 25.24 -12.59 25.92
C PRO A 293 25.47 -11.24 26.60
N LYS A 294 24.98 -11.09 27.85
CA LYS A 294 25.07 -9.81 28.59
C LYS A 294 26.52 -9.35 28.81
N ASP A 295 27.44 -10.29 28.96
CA ASP A 295 28.87 -10.09 29.18
C ASP A 295 29.70 -10.15 27.88
N ALA A 296 29.05 -10.25 26.71
CA ALA A 296 29.74 -10.34 25.43
C ALA A 296 30.55 -9.08 25.11
N TRP A 297 31.70 -9.30 24.51
CA TRP A 297 32.55 -8.27 23.92
C TRP A 297 32.31 -8.18 22.41
N THR A 298 32.45 -6.99 21.85
CA THR A 298 32.33 -6.72 20.41
C THR A 298 33.46 -5.79 19.95
N LEU A 299 33.77 -5.75 18.66
CA LEU A 299 34.76 -4.84 18.09
C LEU A 299 34.07 -3.67 17.41
N ARG A 300 34.28 -2.44 17.89
CA ARG A 300 33.83 -1.23 17.21
C ARG A 300 34.77 -0.91 16.04
N LEU A 301 34.22 -0.91 14.83
CA LEU A 301 34.93 -0.69 13.58
C LEU A 301 35.03 0.80 13.27
N VAL A 302 33.90 1.52 13.30
CA VAL A 302 33.83 2.94 12.93
C VAL A 302 32.68 3.64 13.66
N VAL A 303 32.81 4.96 13.83
CA VAL A 303 31.71 5.85 14.21
C VAL A 303 31.58 6.91 13.11
N SER A 304 30.38 7.16 12.62
CA SER A 304 30.14 8.08 11.52
C SER A 304 28.82 8.83 11.70
N GLY A 305 28.80 10.09 11.28
CA GLY A 305 27.57 10.88 11.14
C GLY A 305 26.97 10.84 9.73
N ARG A 306 27.67 10.27 8.75
CA ARG A 306 27.21 10.21 7.35
C ARG A 306 26.56 8.88 7.05
N ARG A 307 25.36 8.92 6.49
CA ARG A 307 24.59 7.73 6.07
C ARG A 307 25.32 6.94 4.98
N GLU A 308 25.96 7.65 4.05
CA GLU A 308 26.72 7.08 2.92
C GLU A 308 27.93 6.26 3.37
N GLY A 309 28.41 6.45 4.61
CA GLY A 309 29.48 5.65 5.19
C GLY A 309 29.15 4.16 5.31
N LEU A 310 27.86 3.79 5.27
CA LEU A 310 27.41 2.39 5.20
C LEU A 310 27.91 1.69 3.94
N LYS A 311 28.01 2.41 2.81
CA LYS A 311 28.54 1.84 1.56
C LYS A 311 29.99 1.39 1.73
N SER A 312 30.77 2.13 2.52
CA SER A 312 32.14 1.74 2.85
C SER A 312 32.19 0.47 3.68
N LEU A 313 31.21 0.20 4.55
CA LEU A 313 31.14 -1.07 5.28
C LEU A 313 30.87 -2.24 4.33
N ALA A 314 29.95 -2.09 3.38
CA ALA A 314 29.68 -3.11 2.37
C ALA A 314 30.90 -3.39 1.49
N ILE A 315 31.51 -2.34 0.93
CA ILE A 315 32.65 -2.44 0.02
C ILE A 315 33.87 -3.06 0.72
N ASN A 316 34.21 -2.57 1.91
CA ASN A 316 35.43 -3.03 2.59
C ASN A 316 35.20 -4.32 3.39
N GLY A 317 33.98 -4.57 3.88
CA GLY A 317 33.64 -5.79 4.60
C GLY A 317 33.38 -7.00 3.69
N GLY A 318 32.96 -6.79 2.44
CA GLY A 318 32.64 -7.88 1.52
C GLY A 318 31.63 -8.86 2.14
N ALA A 319 31.91 -10.16 2.03
CA ALA A 319 31.05 -11.18 2.63
C ALA A 319 30.96 -11.11 4.17
N ALA A 320 31.95 -10.53 4.86
CA ALA A 320 31.93 -10.38 6.31
C ALA A 320 31.01 -9.23 6.76
N ALA A 321 30.59 -8.34 5.85
CA ALA A 321 29.70 -7.23 6.18
C ALA A 321 28.34 -7.72 6.68
N LYS A 322 27.89 -8.92 6.30
CA LYS A 322 26.64 -9.50 6.79
C LYS A 322 26.59 -9.65 8.33
N ASP A 323 27.76 -9.70 8.97
CA ASP A 323 27.92 -9.91 10.41
C ASP A 323 28.19 -8.59 11.16
N PHE A 324 28.18 -7.44 10.48
CA PHE A 324 28.32 -6.14 11.16
C PHE A 324 26.98 -5.70 11.76
N MET A 325 27.03 -5.20 12.99
CA MET A 325 25.91 -4.56 13.66
C MET A 325 26.07 -3.04 13.53
N VAL A 326 25.08 -2.37 12.95
CA VAL A 326 25.01 -0.90 12.97
C VAL A 326 24.14 -0.49 14.15
N LEU A 327 24.66 0.40 15.01
CA LEU A 327 24.03 0.76 16.28
C LEU A 327 23.98 2.29 16.42
N PRO A 328 23.02 2.83 17.17
CA PRO A 328 22.97 4.26 17.44
C PRO A 328 24.21 4.72 18.23
N PHE A 329 24.64 5.95 17.98
CA PHE A 329 25.69 6.64 18.73
C PHE A 329 25.28 8.10 18.96
N ILE A 330 24.96 8.47 20.19
CA ILE A 330 24.71 9.84 20.61
C ILE A 330 26.02 10.44 21.10
N ARG A 331 26.49 11.48 20.41
CA ARG A 331 27.65 12.27 20.83
C ARG A 331 27.34 13.07 22.10
N LYS A 332 28.38 13.54 22.78
CA LYS A 332 28.25 14.40 23.98
C LYS A 332 27.47 15.70 23.73
N ASP A 333 27.47 16.20 22.50
CA ASP A 333 26.74 17.39 22.07
C ASP A 333 25.30 17.10 21.62
N GLY A 334 24.81 15.88 21.82
CA GLY A 334 23.45 15.46 21.46
C GLY A 334 23.26 15.09 19.98
N PHE A 335 24.27 15.28 19.13
CA PHE A 335 24.18 14.87 17.72
C PHE A 335 24.12 13.35 17.59
N ARG A 336 23.13 12.88 16.82
CA ARG A 336 22.91 11.47 16.53
C ARG A 336 23.79 11.01 15.37
N TRP A 337 24.74 10.15 15.69
CA TRP A 337 25.60 9.42 14.78
C TRP A 337 25.26 7.92 14.89
N TRP A 338 26.01 7.09 14.16
CA TRP A 338 25.93 5.65 14.26
C TRP A 338 27.34 5.05 14.42
N GLN A 339 27.40 3.84 14.95
CA GLN A 339 28.63 3.06 15.10
C GLN A 339 28.45 1.67 14.50
N ALA A 340 29.46 1.15 13.81
CA ALA A 340 29.47 -0.23 13.33
C ALA A 340 30.33 -1.09 14.26
N CYS A 341 29.78 -2.23 14.68
CA CYS A 341 30.41 -3.20 15.54
C CYS A 341 30.43 -4.58 14.88
N TRP A 342 31.36 -5.45 15.26
CA TRP A 342 31.46 -6.79 14.70
C TRP A 342 31.79 -7.83 15.77
N GLY A 343 31.09 -8.96 15.67
CA GLY A 343 31.34 -10.15 16.46
C GLY A 343 30.77 -10.11 17.87
N SER A 344 30.83 -11.29 18.49
CA SER A 344 30.50 -11.57 19.88
C SER A 344 31.62 -12.44 20.46
N PHE A 345 32.28 -11.94 21.50
CA PHE A 345 33.48 -12.57 22.06
C PHE A 345 33.33 -12.73 23.57
N PRO A 346 33.84 -13.83 24.16
CA PRO A 346 33.68 -14.11 25.58
C PRO A 346 34.56 -13.24 26.49
N SER A 347 35.52 -12.48 25.94
CA SER A 347 36.40 -11.62 26.72
C SER A 347 37.06 -10.52 25.87
N HIS A 348 37.54 -9.48 26.54
CA HIS A 348 38.36 -8.43 25.93
C HIS A 348 39.58 -8.99 25.18
N ALA A 349 40.27 -9.98 25.77
CA ALA A 349 41.43 -10.62 25.14
C ALA A 349 41.04 -11.40 23.88
N ALA A 350 39.89 -12.10 23.89
CA ALA A 350 39.38 -12.79 22.71
C ALA A 350 39.01 -11.80 21.60
N ALA A 351 38.33 -10.69 21.92
CA ALA A 351 38.03 -9.63 20.97
C ALA A 351 39.30 -9.03 20.36
N LYS A 352 40.34 -8.73 21.17
CA LYS A 352 41.64 -8.25 20.65
C LYS A 352 42.29 -9.22 19.67
N ARG A 353 42.26 -10.52 19.97
CA ARG A 353 42.81 -11.54 19.04
C ARG A 353 42.01 -11.61 17.75
N ALA A 354 40.69 -11.45 17.82
CA ALA A 354 39.80 -11.49 16.66
C ALA A 354 40.02 -10.36 15.64
N ILE A 355 40.70 -9.27 16.01
CA ILE A 355 41.08 -8.20 15.06
C ILE A 355 41.87 -8.76 13.86
N ARG A 356 42.69 -9.80 14.08
CA ARG A 356 43.47 -10.45 13.02
C ARG A 356 42.61 -11.22 12.00
N ALA A 357 41.36 -11.53 12.35
CA ALA A 357 40.42 -12.23 11.49
C ALA A 357 39.56 -11.28 10.63
N LEU A 358 39.64 -9.96 10.85
CA LEU A 358 38.95 -9.00 10.01
C LEU A 358 39.61 -8.90 8.63
N PRO A 359 38.82 -8.65 7.56
CA PRO A 359 39.38 -8.44 6.23
C PRO A 359 40.40 -7.28 6.24
N PRO A 360 41.56 -7.41 5.56
CA PRO A 360 42.55 -6.34 5.49
C PRO A 360 41.99 -5.02 4.95
N SER A 361 40.99 -5.07 4.06
CA SER A 361 40.24 -3.92 3.55
C SER A 361 39.51 -3.15 4.65
N VAL A 362 38.91 -3.84 5.63
CA VAL A 362 38.25 -3.22 6.80
C VAL A 362 39.28 -2.47 7.65
N LEU A 363 40.42 -3.11 7.95
CA LEU A 363 41.49 -2.51 8.75
C LEU A 363 42.11 -1.30 8.05
N LYS A 364 42.26 -1.35 6.73
CA LYS A 364 42.75 -0.22 5.92
C LYS A 364 41.76 0.95 5.91
N ALA A 365 40.46 0.66 5.80
CA ALA A 365 39.42 1.68 5.67
C ALA A 365 39.06 2.38 6.99
N PHE A 366 39.00 1.63 8.09
CA PHE A 366 38.48 2.12 9.37
C PHE A 366 39.53 2.22 10.48
N GLY A 367 40.77 1.83 10.20
CA GLY A 367 41.86 1.84 11.17
C GLY A 367 41.77 0.65 12.14
N ARG A 368 42.22 0.85 13.38
CA ARG A 368 42.30 -0.21 14.40
C ARG A 368 41.00 -0.32 15.20
N PRO A 369 40.25 -1.43 15.07
CA PRO A 369 39.04 -1.64 15.86
C PRO A 369 39.33 -1.68 17.36
N MET A 370 38.38 -1.19 18.15
CA MET A 370 38.48 -1.17 19.61
C MET A 370 37.47 -2.12 20.25
N PRO A 371 37.88 -2.98 21.19
CA PRO A 371 36.95 -3.83 21.92
C PRO A 371 36.13 -3.06 22.96
N PHE A 372 34.85 -3.38 23.05
CA PHE A 372 33.93 -2.89 24.09
C PHE A 372 33.00 -4.02 24.55
N GLN A 373 32.40 -3.87 25.74
CA GLN A 373 31.24 -4.67 26.11
C GLN A 373 30.07 -4.30 25.19
N ALA A 374 29.38 -5.31 24.65
CA ALA A 374 28.36 -5.13 23.63
C ALA A 374 27.15 -4.33 24.13
N HIS A 375 26.81 -4.48 25.41
CA HIS A 375 25.69 -3.78 26.05
C HIS A 375 26.09 -2.45 26.72
N ASP A 376 27.39 -2.18 26.87
CA ASP A 376 27.94 -0.95 27.46
C ASP A 376 28.75 -0.14 26.43
N LEU A 377 28.22 -0.03 25.21
CA LEU A 377 28.88 0.71 24.14
C LEU A 377 28.87 2.22 24.40
N PRO A 378 30.02 2.91 24.28
CA PRO A 378 30.06 4.36 24.38
C PRO A 378 29.11 5.03 23.38
N GLY A 379 28.35 6.02 23.84
CA GLY A 379 27.39 6.74 23.00
C GLY A 379 26.11 5.97 22.70
N ALA A 380 25.90 4.75 23.22
CA ALA A 380 24.56 4.15 23.14
C ALA A 380 23.52 5.06 23.84
N PRO A 381 22.28 5.15 23.31
CA PRO A 381 21.18 5.77 24.05
C PRO A 381 21.08 5.14 25.43
N LYS A 382 20.95 5.96 26.47
CA LYS A 382 20.59 5.48 27.80
C LYS A 382 19.08 5.35 27.83
N ASP A 383 18.59 4.19 28.23
CA ASP A 383 17.16 3.94 28.44
C ASP A 383 16.58 4.87 29.51
#